data_AF-A0A819GJA3-F1
#
_entry.id   AF-A0A819GJA3-F1
#
_cell.length_a   1.000
_cell.length_b   1.000
_cell.length_c   1.000
_cell.angle_alpha   90.00
_cell.angle_beta   90.00
_cell.angle_gamma   90.00
#
_symmetry.space_group_name_H-M   'P 1'
#
loop_
_entity.id
_entity.type
_entity.pdbx_description
1 polymer ?
#
loop_
_entity_poly.entity_id
_entity_poly.type
_entity_poly.pdbx_seq_one_letter_code
_entity_poly.pdbx_strand_id
1 'polypeptide(L)'
;MKRRDHINESFTTDTELRKRNIRTKREPGHRIFVNRSLQLDRIKFYGFDMDYTLALYKSPEFEELTFQRVIESLIDLGYPEQIRDFVYDRTFPLR
;
A
#
# COMPACT_ATOMS: atom_id res chain seq x y z
N MET A 1 -26.71 -48.10 42.91
CA MET A 1 -27.71 -47.31 42.15
C MET A 1 -26.98 -46.12 41.53
N LYS A 2 -26.86 -46.11 40.20
CA LYS A 2 -26.06 -45.13 39.41
C LYS A 2 -26.74 -43.75 39.41
N ARG A 3 -25.98 -42.68 39.60
CA ARG A 3 -26.18 -41.40 38.89
C ARG A 3 -24.81 -40.86 38.53
N ARG A 4 -24.51 -40.88 37.23
CA ARG A 4 -23.28 -40.37 36.61
C ARG A 4 -23.53 -38.90 36.30
N ASP A 5 -22.58 -38.06 36.61
CA ASP A 5 -22.59 -36.65 36.24
C ASP A 5 -22.59 -36.55 34.70
N HIS A 6 -23.62 -35.89 34.18
CA HIS A 6 -23.78 -35.62 32.75
C HIS A 6 -22.80 -34.51 32.34
N ILE A 7 -21.59 -34.91 31.98
CA ILE A 7 -20.71 -34.13 31.11
C ILE A 7 -21.37 -33.99 29.75
N ASN A 8 -21.94 -32.81 29.49
CA ASN A 8 -22.30 -32.36 28.15
C ASN A 8 -21.00 -32.01 27.41
N GLU A 9 -20.35 -33.01 26.83
CA GLU A 9 -19.44 -32.78 25.71
C GLU A 9 -20.29 -32.42 24.50
N SER A 10 -20.52 -31.13 24.33
CA SER A 10 -21.00 -30.57 23.06
C SER A 10 -19.92 -30.84 22.01
N PHE A 11 -20.11 -31.92 21.24
CA PHE A 11 -19.36 -32.20 20.02
C PHE A 11 -19.51 -31.02 19.06
N THR A 12 -18.60 -30.07 19.18
CA THR A 12 -18.43 -29.01 18.19
C THR A 12 -17.93 -29.70 16.93
N THR A 13 -18.79 -29.78 15.92
CA THR A 13 -18.45 -30.45 14.66
C THR A 13 -17.22 -29.80 14.04
N ASP A 14 -16.32 -30.59 13.45
CA ASP A 14 -15.11 -30.13 12.75
C ASP A 14 -15.43 -29.09 11.64
N THR A 15 -16.68 -29.14 11.16
CA THR A 15 -17.30 -28.18 10.24
C THR A 15 -17.47 -26.76 10.83
N GLU A 16 -17.81 -26.63 12.12
CA GLU A 16 -17.93 -25.36 12.86
C GLU A 16 -16.54 -24.74 13.13
N LEU A 17 -15.53 -25.58 13.43
CA LEU A 17 -14.13 -25.15 13.57
C LEU A 17 -13.53 -24.70 12.23
N ARG A 18 -13.86 -25.38 11.12
CA ARG A 18 -13.48 -24.96 9.77
C ARG A 18 -14.13 -23.63 9.35
N LYS A 19 -15.38 -23.38 9.74
CA LYS A 19 -16.07 -22.09 9.46
C LYS A 19 -15.41 -20.90 10.17
N ARG A 20 -14.91 -21.07 11.40
CA ARG A 20 -14.18 -20.01 12.12
C ARG A 20 -12.82 -19.67 11.51
N ASN A 21 -12.25 -20.57 10.72
CA ASN A 21 -10.93 -20.41 10.11
C ASN A 21 -10.95 -20.02 8.63
N ILE A 22 -12.11 -19.65 8.08
CA ILE A 22 -12.14 -18.84 6.86
C ILE A 22 -11.73 -17.43 7.29
N ARG A 23 -10.42 -17.21 7.46
CA ARG A 23 -9.84 -15.88 7.52
C ARG A 23 -10.37 -15.15 6.29
N THR A 24 -11.33 -14.26 6.50
CA THR A 24 -11.89 -13.43 5.43
C THR A 24 -10.71 -12.82 4.68
N LYS A 25 -10.71 -13.03 3.36
CA LYS A 25 -9.62 -12.56 2.50
C LYS A 25 -9.56 -11.03 2.67
N ARG A 26 -8.53 -10.52 3.37
CA ARG A 26 -8.41 -9.08 3.70
C ARG A 26 -8.56 -8.22 2.44
N GLU A 27 -9.09 -7.02 2.53
CA GLU A 27 -9.18 -6.10 1.38
C GLU A 27 -7.83 -6.00 0.63
N PRO A 28 -7.79 -6.14 -0.70
CA PRO A 28 -6.54 -6.12 -1.47
C PRO A 28 -5.66 -4.89 -1.20
N GLY A 29 -6.26 -3.73 -0.98
CA GLY A 29 -5.53 -2.47 -0.69
C GLY A 29 -4.75 -2.47 0.63
N HIS A 30 -5.04 -3.41 1.55
CA HIS A 30 -4.33 -3.54 2.83
C HIS A 30 -3.38 -4.74 2.88
N ARG A 31 -3.10 -5.38 1.73
CA ARG A 31 -2.21 -6.55 1.66
C ARG A 31 -0.77 -6.15 1.33
N ILE A 32 0.16 -6.89 1.91
CA ILE A 32 1.57 -6.89 1.50
C ILE A 32 1.76 -8.06 0.54
N PHE A 33 2.15 -7.77 -0.70
CA PHE A 33 2.40 -8.79 -1.72
C PHE A 33 3.81 -9.37 -1.58
N VAL A 34 3.97 -10.64 -1.94
CA VAL A 34 5.20 -11.40 -1.72
C VAL A 34 5.70 -11.97 -3.04
N ASN A 35 6.84 -11.48 -3.53
CA ASN A 35 7.51 -12.06 -4.72
C ASN A 35 8.45 -13.21 -4.32
N ARG A 36 9.07 -13.13 -3.14
CA ARG A 36 9.96 -14.17 -2.57
C ARG A 36 9.66 -14.34 -1.09
N SER A 37 9.71 -15.58 -0.59
CA SER A 37 9.47 -15.87 0.82
C SER A 37 10.45 -15.11 1.72
N LEU A 38 9.92 -14.40 2.72
CA LEU A 38 10.68 -13.62 3.69
C LEU A 38 10.22 -13.99 5.11
N GLN A 39 11.19 -14.33 5.97
CA GLN A 39 10.97 -14.66 7.39
C GLN A 39 11.23 -13.41 8.22
N LEU A 40 10.16 -12.72 8.64
CA LEU A 40 10.25 -11.41 9.32
C LEU A 40 10.87 -11.50 10.72
N ASP A 41 10.79 -12.65 11.38
CA ASP A 41 11.42 -12.95 12.67
C ASP A 41 12.95 -12.89 12.63
N ARG A 42 13.56 -13.07 11.45
CA ARG A 42 15.01 -12.97 11.25
C ARG A 42 15.52 -11.56 10.97
N ILE A 43 14.62 -10.59 10.74
CA ILE A 43 15.00 -9.22 10.42
C ILE A 43 15.24 -8.45 11.72
N LYS A 44 16.43 -7.85 11.86
CA LYS A 44 16.84 -7.12 13.07
C LYS A 44 16.77 -5.60 12.92
N PHE A 45 16.80 -5.11 11.69
CA PHE A 45 16.83 -3.68 11.38
C PHE A 45 15.81 -3.38 10.28
N TYR A 46 15.15 -2.24 10.41
CA TYR A 46 14.19 -1.73 9.43
C TYR A 46 14.69 -0.35 8.98
N GLY A 47 15.13 -0.28 7.72
CA GLY A 47 15.49 0.97 7.08
C GLY A 47 14.28 1.56 6.37
N PHE A 48 14.13 2.87 6.44
CA PHE A 48 13.10 3.62 5.72
C PHE A 48 13.77 4.66 4.83
N ASP A 49 13.27 4.76 3.60
CA ASP A 49 13.52 5.93 2.76
C ASP A 49 12.50 7.03 3.09
N MET A 50 12.78 8.28 2.73
CA MET A 50 11.90 9.42 3.06
C MET A 50 10.85 9.64 1.98
N ASP A 51 11.28 10.05 0.79
CA ASP A 51 10.41 10.53 -0.27
C ASP A 51 9.63 9.39 -0.91
N TYR A 52 8.32 9.58 -1.10
CA TYR A 52 7.39 8.56 -1.61
C TYR A 52 7.31 7.25 -0.80
N THR A 53 8.03 7.14 0.33
CA THR A 53 7.95 6.02 1.26
C THR A 53 7.28 6.43 2.57
N LEU A 54 7.88 7.36 3.31
CA LEU A 54 7.27 7.95 4.51
C LEU A 54 6.48 9.22 4.16
N ALA A 55 7.05 10.07 3.30
CA ALA A 55 6.44 11.28 2.79
C ALA A 55 5.79 11.01 1.44
N LEU A 56 4.52 10.60 1.44
CA LEU A 56 3.74 10.50 0.21
C LEU A 56 3.27 11.90 -0.22
N TYR A 57 3.80 12.38 -1.32
CA TYR A 57 3.33 13.59 -1.96
C TYR A 57 1.94 13.41 -2.57
N LYS A 58 1.13 14.46 -2.51
CA LYS A 58 -0.21 14.46 -3.10
C LYS A 58 -0.10 14.66 -4.60
N SER A 59 -0.78 13.79 -5.33
CA SER A 59 -0.92 13.84 -6.77
C SER A 59 -2.31 14.37 -7.12
N PRO A 60 -2.44 15.32 -8.08
CA PRO A 60 -1.41 15.81 -9.01
C PRO A 60 -0.62 17.06 -8.56
N GLU A 61 -0.88 17.60 -7.36
CA GLU A 61 -0.42 18.95 -6.99
C GLU A 61 1.11 19.07 -6.91
N PHE A 62 1.79 18.03 -6.43
CA PHE A 62 3.25 18.04 -6.35
C PHE A 62 3.89 17.96 -7.74
N GLU A 63 3.34 17.14 -8.63
CA GLU A 63 3.82 17.03 -10.01
C GLU A 63 3.60 18.32 -10.79
N GLU A 64 2.44 18.97 -10.63
CA GLU A 64 2.14 20.27 -11.25
C GLU A 64 3.11 21.36 -10.80
N LEU A 65 3.36 21.46 -9.48
CA LEU A 65 4.32 22.42 -8.94
C LEU A 65 5.72 22.17 -9.49
N THR A 66 6.15 20.91 -9.51
CA THR A 66 7.48 20.54 -10.02
C THR A 66 7.60 20.86 -11.51
N PHE A 67 6.55 20.58 -12.29
CA PHE A 67 6.50 20.91 -13.71
C PHE A 67 6.68 22.41 -13.96
N GLN A 68 5.94 23.26 -13.24
CA GLN A 68 6.08 24.71 -13.35
C GLN A 68 7.49 25.20 -13.00
N ARG A 69 8.10 24.66 -11.94
CA ARG A 69 9.48 25.02 -11.54
C ARG A 69 10.51 24.64 -12.60
N VAL A 70 10.32 23.49 -13.25
CA VAL A 70 11.21 23.07 -14.35
C VAL A 70 11.04 23.99 -15.55
N ILE A 71 9.82 24.37 -15.90
CA ILE A 71 9.54 25.32 -16.99
C ILE A 71 10.20 26.68 -16.74
N GLU A 72 10.04 27.23 -15.54
CA GLU A 72 10.72 28.47 -15.12
C GLU A 72 12.25 28.35 -15.28
N SER A 73 12.82 27.26 -14.77
CA SER A 73 14.28 27.03 -14.85
C SER A 73 14.79 26.88 -16.28
N LEU A 74 13.99 26.28 -17.18
CA LEU A 74 14.36 26.13 -18.59
C LEU A 74 14.35 27.48 -19.32
N ILE A 75 13.35 28.32 -19.05
CA ILE A 75 13.28 29.68 -19.59
C ILE A 75 14.50 30.49 -19.14
N ASP A 76 14.89 30.40 -17.87
CA ASP A 76 16.09 31.06 -17.34
C ASP A 76 17.39 30.60 -18.03
N LEU A 77 17.42 29.35 -18.51
CA LEU A 77 18.54 28.81 -19.31
C LEU A 77 18.52 29.26 -20.78
N GLY A 78 17.51 30.01 -21.21
CA GLY A 78 17.38 30.54 -22.57
C GLY A 78 16.44 29.78 -23.49
N TYR A 79 15.57 28.91 -22.96
CA TYR A 79 14.50 28.29 -23.76
C TYR A 79 13.42 29.31 -24.14
N PRO A 80 12.66 29.06 -25.22
CA PRO A 80 11.64 29.98 -25.69
C PRO A 80 10.53 30.19 -24.65
N GLU A 81 10.15 31.43 -24.37
CA GLU A 81 9.11 31.78 -23.38
C GLU A 81 7.75 31.11 -23.63
N GLN A 82 7.47 30.68 -24.86
CA GLN A 82 6.25 29.97 -25.24
C GLN A 82 6.02 28.67 -24.45
N ILE A 83 7.08 28.07 -23.89
CA ILE A 83 6.93 26.85 -23.08
C ILE A 83 6.22 27.12 -21.74
N ARG A 84 6.10 28.39 -21.32
CA ARG A 84 5.34 28.80 -20.14
C ARG A 84 3.85 28.46 -20.24
N ASP A 85 3.33 28.38 -21.45
CA ASP A 85 1.92 28.06 -21.71
C ASP A 85 1.62 26.56 -21.61
N PHE A 86 2.64 25.72 -21.40
CA PHE A 86 2.43 24.29 -21.20
C PHE A 86 1.74 24.01 -19.87
N VAL A 87 0.69 23.19 -19.94
CA VAL A 87 -0.07 22.72 -18.80
C VAL A 87 0.30 21.26 -18.54
N TYR A 88 0.52 20.91 -17.29
CA TYR A 88 0.79 19.54 -16.89
C TYR A 88 -0.44 18.65 -17.13
N ASP A 89 -0.28 17.61 -17.95
CA ASP A 89 -1.29 16.57 -18.17
C ASP A 89 -0.94 15.31 -17.38
N ARG A 90 -1.67 15.06 -16.28
CA ARG A 90 -1.50 13.88 -15.43
C ARG A 90 -1.83 12.55 -16.11
N THR A 91 -2.53 12.56 -17.24
CA THR A 91 -2.94 11.34 -17.95
C THR A 91 -1.90 10.86 -18.96
N PHE A 92 -0.97 11.73 -19.33
CA PHE A 92 0.08 11.43 -20.30
C PHE A 92 1.20 10.53 -19.75
N PRO A 93 1.83 10.84 -18.59
CA PRO A 93 2.93 10.03 -18.09
C PRO A 93 2.44 8.71 -17.46
N LEU A 94 3.10 7.61 -17.81
CA LEU A 94 3.01 6.32 -17.13
C LEU A 94 4.38 5.98 -16.54
N ARG A 95 4.41 5.49 -15.30
CA ARG A 95 5.63 5.06 -14.59
C ARG A 95 5.80 3.54 -14.67
#